data_AF-A0A948Q507-F1
#
_entry.id   AF-A0A948Q507-F1
#
_cell.length_a   1.000
_cell.length_b   1.000
_cell.length_c   1.000
_cell.angle_alpha   90.00
_cell.angle_beta   90.00
_cell.angle_gamma   90.00
#
_symmetry.space_group_name_H-M   'P 1'
#
loop_
_entity.id
_entity.type
_entity.pdbx_description
1 polymer ?
#
loop_
_entity_poly.entity_id
_entity_poly.type
_entity_poly.pdbx_seq_one_letter_code
_entity_poly.pdbx_strand_id
1 'polypeptide(L)'
;MPITKKSRRRSDLFESRFRDGSSVNFPLRQYLRCREDFTSGLVHLALLGVFCLTLVGFGRTINHLFQVHGSDLHWIYRVSVLVVIAVAVLGVIRRIWMKIQNLRELRKAMAGFRSDFRNLDL
;
A
#
# COMPACT_ATOMS: atom_id res chain seq x y z
N MET A 1 8.61 30.74 29.04
CA MET A 1 8.72 29.80 30.17
C MET A 1 8.47 28.39 29.62
N PRO A 2 9.51 27.59 29.30
CA PRO A 2 9.32 26.27 28.71
C PRO A 2 8.87 25.28 29.80
N ILE A 3 7.72 24.66 29.60
CA ILE A 3 7.18 23.64 30.51
C ILE A 3 8.03 22.37 30.33
N THR A 4 9.04 22.22 31.18
CA THR A 4 9.78 20.98 31.38
C THR A 4 8.92 20.02 32.21
N LYS A 5 8.04 19.24 31.56
CA LYS A 5 7.38 18.10 32.22
C LYS A 5 8.36 16.92 32.31
N LYS A 6 9.25 17.00 33.30
CA LYS A 6 10.04 15.86 33.80
C LYS A 6 9.09 14.92 34.56
N SER A 7 8.30 14.13 33.84
CA SER A 7 7.48 13.07 34.44
C SER A 7 8.36 11.86 34.74
N ARG A 8 8.70 11.69 36.01
CA ARG A 8 9.45 10.56 36.56
C ARG A 8 8.51 9.42 36.97
N ARG A 9 7.56 9.04 36.10
CA ARG A 9 6.65 7.90 36.32
C ARG A 9 6.86 6.85 35.23
N ARG A 10 7.76 5.90 35.53
CA ARG A 10 7.83 4.51 35.06
C ARG A 10 7.13 4.23 33.73
N SER A 11 7.83 4.46 32.62
CA SER A 11 7.47 3.92 31.31
C SER A 11 7.66 2.39 31.24
N ASP A 12 8.49 1.81 32.10
CA ASP A 12 8.84 0.39 31.99
C ASP A 12 7.66 -0.57 32.27
N LEU A 13 6.70 -0.18 33.12
CA LEU A 13 5.50 -0.98 33.41
C LEU A 13 4.39 -0.79 32.36
N PHE A 14 4.43 0.30 31.59
CA PHE A 14 3.50 0.51 30.49
C PHE A 14 4.01 -0.20 29.24
N GLU A 15 5.33 -0.15 29.01
CA GLU A 15 6.01 -0.85 27.93
C GLU A 15 6.02 -2.38 28.18
N SER A 16 6.10 -2.84 29.43
CA SER A 16 5.96 -4.26 29.75
C SER A 16 4.55 -4.80 29.48
N ARG A 17 3.47 -4.02 29.54
CA ARG A 17 2.13 -4.50 29.16
C ARG A 17 1.93 -4.68 27.66
N PHE A 18 2.75 -4.02 26.84
CA PHE A 18 2.76 -4.21 25.39
C PHE A 18 3.88 -5.16 24.92
N ARG A 19 4.88 -5.42 25.78
CA ARG A 19 6.01 -6.32 25.52
C ARG A 19 5.81 -7.72 26.11
N ASP A 20 5.14 -7.84 27.25
CA ASP A 20 4.72 -9.10 27.86
C ASP A 20 3.39 -9.54 27.23
N GLY A 21 3.49 -10.28 26.14
CA GLY A 21 2.38 -10.97 25.50
C GLY A 21 1.78 -12.04 26.40
N SER A 22 0.94 -11.67 27.38
CA SER A 22 0.09 -12.61 28.14
C SER A 22 -1.17 -12.99 27.34
N SER A 23 -0.88 -13.78 26.29
CA SER A 23 -1.36 -15.15 26.03
C SER A 23 -2.84 -15.55 25.91
N VAL A 24 -3.87 -14.68 26.04
CA VAL A 24 -5.25 -15.16 25.71
C VAL A 24 -6.02 -14.28 24.71
N ASN A 25 -5.95 -12.95 24.80
CA ASN A 25 -6.72 -12.05 23.91
C ASN A 25 -5.88 -11.15 22.98
N PHE A 26 -4.57 -11.16 23.14
CA PHE A 26 -3.64 -10.34 22.36
C PHE A 26 -3.48 -10.78 20.88
N PRO A 27 -3.35 -12.09 20.56
CA PRO A 27 -3.15 -12.50 19.17
C PRO A 27 -4.40 -12.25 18.30
N LEU A 28 -5.60 -12.25 18.90
CA LEU A 28 -6.85 -11.98 18.18
C LEU A 28 -6.95 -10.52 17.74
N ARG A 29 -6.53 -9.57 18.59
CA ARG A 29 -6.47 -8.13 18.24
C ARG A 29 -5.43 -7.85 17.16
N GLN A 30 -4.25 -8.48 17.24
CA GLN A 30 -3.23 -8.35 16.21
C GLN A 30 -3.69 -8.94 14.87
N TYR A 31 -4.38 -10.07 14.89
CA TYR A 31 -4.97 -10.68 13.70
C TYR A 31 -6.04 -9.78 13.07
N LEU A 32 -6.98 -9.26 13.87
CA LEU A 32 -8.03 -8.33 13.39
C LEU A 32 -7.42 -7.07 12.78
N ARG A 33 -6.40 -6.48 13.42
CA ARG A 33 -5.68 -5.31 12.89
C ARG A 33 -4.94 -5.63 11.59
N CYS A 34 -4.26 -6.77 11.49
CA CYS A 34 -3.63 -7.22 10.24
C CYS A 34 -4.68 -7.41 9.12
N ARG A 35 -5.88 -7.90 9.47
CA ARG A 35 -6.98 -8.07 8.51
C ARG A 35 -7.51 -6.73 8.02
N GLU A 36 -7.68 -5.76 8.91
CA GLU A 36 -8.06 -4.38 8.57
C GLU A 36 -7.02 -3.72 7.66
N ASP A 37 -5.74 -3.78 8.01
CA ASP A 37 -4.64 -3.25 7.21
C ASP A 37 -4.56 -3.93 5.83
N PHE A 38 -4.85 -5.24 5.76
CA PHE A 38 -4.92 -5.99 4.51
C PHE A 38 -6.09 -5.53 3.63
N THR A 39 -7.29 -5.38 4.18
CA THR A 39 -8.46 -4.89 3.43
C THR A 39 -8.28 -3.45 2.95
N SER A 40 -7.77 -2.56 3.80
CA SER A 40 -7.40 -1.19 3.41
C SER A 40 -6.34 -1.19 2.30
N GLY A 41 -5.33 -2.06 2.41
CA GLY A 41 -4.31 -2.24 1.39
C GLY A 41 -4.86 -2.73 0.05
N LEU A 42 -5.85 -3.63 0.05
CA LEU A 42 -6.53 -4.09 -1.15
C LEU A 42 -7.36 -2.99 -1.81
N VAL A 43 -8.14 -2.23 -1.05
CA VAL A 43 -8.92 -1.09 -1.57
C VAL A 43 -7.99 -0.07 -2.21
N HIS A 44 -6.86 0.23 -1.56
CA HIS A 44 -5.88 1.17 -2.10
C HIS A 44 -5.25 0.66 -3.39
N LEU A 45 -5.03 -0.64 -3.52
CA LEU A 45 -4.52 -1.29 -4.74
C LEU A 45 -5.56 -1.26 -5.87
N ALA A 46 -6.84 -1.49 -5.55
CA ALA A 46 -7.93 -1.36 -6.52
C ALA A 46 -8.06 0.08 -7.05
N LEU A 47 -8.02 1.08 -6.17
CA LEU A 47 -7.99 2.50 -6.54
C LEU A 47 -6.81 2.84 -7.46
N LEU A 48 -5.63 2.29 -7.15
CA LEU A 48 -4.44 2.50 -7.97
C LEU A 48 -4.59 1.85 -9.36
N GLY A 49 -5.24 0.69 -9.43
CA GLY A 49 -5.61 0.04 -10.69
C GLY A 49 -6.57 0.88 -11.54
N VAL A 50 -7.63 1.41 -10.93
CA VAL A 50 -8.58 2.33 -11.60
C VAL A 50 -7.85 3.58 -12.10
N PHE A 51 -7.01 4.19 -11.26
CA PHE A 51 -6.21 5.34 -11.67
C PHE A 51 -5.31 5.02 -12.88
N CYS A 52 -4.68 3.85 -12.89
CA CYS A 52 -3.88 3.40 -14.04
C CYS A 52 -4.71 3.31 -15.32
N LEU A 53 -5.89 2.71 -15.25
CA LEU A 53 -6.81 2.61 -16.39
C LEU A 53 -7.22 3.98 -16.92
N THR A 54 -7.53 4.93 -16.03
CA THR A 54 -7.88 6.30 -16.43
C THR A 54 -6.70 7.01 -17.11
N LEU A 55 -5.47 6.77 -16.66
CA LEU A 55 -4.25 7.36 -17.22
C LEU A 55 -3.95 6.82 -18.62
N VAL A 56 -4.11 5.50 -18.81
CA VAL A 56 -4.01 4.87 -20.13
C VAL A 56 -5.11 5.36 -21.07
N GLY A 57 -6.35 5.47 -20.59
CA GLY A 57 -7.48 6.01 -21.34
C GLY A 57 -7.21 7.46 -21.79
N PHE A 58 -6.76 8.31 -20.88
CA PHE A 58 -6.38 9.69 -21.18
C PHE A 58 -5.24 9.77 -22.20
N GLY A 59 -4.20 8.95 -22.04
CA GLY A 59 -3.11 8.85 -23.01
C GLY A 59 -3.59 8.44 -24.41
N ARG A 60 -4.53 7.50 -24.49
CA ARG A 60 -5.14 7.08 -25.76
C ARG A 60 -5.95 8.22 -26.39
N THR A 61 -6.72 8.96 -25.59
CA THR A 61 -7.51 10.10 -26.04
C THR A 61 -6.61 11.23 -26.56
N ILE A 62 -5.52 11.54 -25.86
CA ILE A 62 -4.50 12.49 -26.33
C ILE A 62 -3.88 12.03 -27.64
N ASN A 63 -3.50 10.76 -27.75
CA ASN A 63 -2.91 10.23 -28.98
C ASN A 63 -3.90 10.30 -30.15
N HIS A 64 -5.18 10.00 -29.91
CA HIS A 64 -6.23 10.15 -30.91
C HIS A 64 -6.41 11.62 -31.32
N LEU A 65 -6.39 12.56 -30.37
CA LEU A 65 -6.47 13.99 -30.67
C LEU A 65 -5.29 14.45 -31.55
N PHE A 66 -4.07 14.02 -31.22
CA PHE A 66 -2.88 14.30 -32.03
C PHE A 66 -2.88 13.58 -33.38
N GLN A 67 -3.54 12.43 -33.52
CA GLN A 67 -3.69 11.77 -34.81
C GLN A 67 -4.66 12.50 -35.73
N VAL A 68 -5.76 13.03 -35.18
CA VAL A 68 -6.81 13.70 -35.96
C VAL A 68 -6.44 15.15 -36.30
N HIS A 69 -5.77 15.88 -35.41
CA HIS A 69 -5.47 17.31 -35.60
C HIS A 69 -3.98 17.63 -35.82
N GLY A 70 -3.08 16.65 -35.70
CA GLY A 70 -1.63 16.86 -35.70
C GLY A 70 -0.93 16.55 -37.01
N SER A 71 -1.52 16.87 -38.18
CA SER A 71 -0.85 16.68 -39.48
C SER A 71 0.44 17.49 -39.62
N ASP A 72 0.60 18.58 -38.86
CA ASP A 72 1.77 19.47 -38.88
C ASP A 72 2.67 19.35 -37.63
N LEU A 73 2.38 18.43 -36.70
CA LEU A 73 3.11 18.37 -35.44
C LEU A 73 4.34 17.44 -35.52
N HIS A 74 5.52 18.00 -35.26
CA HIS A 74 6.82 17.31 -35.29
C HIS A 74 6.78 15.96 -34.53
N TRP A 75 7.34 14.91 -35.15
CA TRP A 75 7.34 13.53 -34.62
C TRP A 75 7.87 13.40 -33.18
N ILE A 76 8.74 14.32 -32.77
CA ILE A 76 9.32 14.41 -31.42
C ILE A 76 8.24 14.56 -30.35
N TYR A 77 7.17 15.32 -30.62
CA TYR A 77 6.07 15.52 -29.67
C TYR A 77 5.26 14.24 -29.44
N ARG A 78 5.07 13.41 -30.48
CA ARG A 78 4.43 12.10 -30.32
C ARG A 78 5.26 11.18 -29.44
N VAL A 79 6.57 11.15 -29.67
CA VAL A 79 7.49 10.29 -28.90
C VAL A 79 7.57 10.75 -27.46
N SER A 80 7.65 12.06 -27.19
CA SER A 80 7.71 12.58 -25.82
C SER A 80 6.45 12.27 -25.02
N VAL A 81 5.25 12.40 -25.63
CA VAL A 81 3.99 12.02 -24.99
C VAL A 81 3.95 10.53 -24.66
N LEU A 82 4.37 9.66 -25.60
CA LEU A 82 4.43 8.22 -25.35
C LEU A 82 5.41 7.87 -24.23
N VAL A 83 6.58 8.51 -24.19
CA VAL A 83 7.57 8.31 -23.12
C VAL A 83 7.01 8.74 -21.77
N VAL A 84 6.36 9.91 -21.69
CA VAL A 84 5.74 10.38 -20.43
C VAL A 84 4.67 9.41 -19.94
N ILE A 85 3.81 8.92 -20.84
CA ILE A 85 2.80 7.90 -20.51
C ILE A 85 3.48 6.62 -20.04
N ALA A 86 4.49 6.13 -20.75
CA ALA A 86 5.20 4.91 -20.41
C ALA A 86 5.89 5.01 -19.04
N VAL A 87 6.53 6.14 -18.74
CA VAL A 87 7.15 6.42 -17.43
C VAL A 87 6.10 6.47 -16.32
N ALA A 88 4.96 7.13 -16.56
CA ALA A 88 3.86 7.18 -15.60
C ALA A 88 3.31 5.77 -15.31
N VAL A 89 3.08 4.97 -16.35
CA VAL A 89 2.62 3.57 -16.23
C VAL A 89 3.64 2.72 -15.47
N LEU A 90 4.94 2.83 -15.80
CA LEU A 90 6.02 2.13 -15.09
C LEU A 90 6.08 2.51 -13.61
N GLY A 91 5.92 3.79 -13.29
CA GLY A 91 5.85 4.27 -11.91
C GLY A 91 4.69 3.65 -11.12
N VAL A 92 3.52 3.56 -11.73
CA VAL A 92 2.33 2.92 -11.14
C VAL A 92 2.55 1.42 -10.96
N ILE A 93 3.08 0.72 -11.97
CA ILE A 93 3.39 -0.72 -11.89
C ILE A 93 4.36 -0.98 -10.73
N ARG A 94 5.43 -0.19 -10.63
CA ARG A 94 6.39 -0.30 -9.50
C ARG A 94 5.70 -0.14 -8.16
N ARG A 95 4.78 0.83 -8.04
CA ARG A 95 4.03 1.08 -6.80
C ARG A 95 3.09 -0.07 -6.45
N ILE A 96 2.40 -0.64 -7.45
CA ILE A 96 1.57 -1.84 -7.29
C ILE A 96 2.43 -3.01 -6.81
N TRP A 97 3.59 -3.22 -7.43
CA TRP A 97 4.50 -4.31 -7.07
C TRP A 97 4.93 -4.24 -5.60
N MET A 98 5.39 -3.07 -5.14
CA MET A 98 5.78 -2.88 -3.74
C MET A 98 4.60 -3.13 -2.80
N LYS A 99 3.40 -2.67 -3.15
CA LYS A 99 2.20 -2.90 -2.33
C LYS A 99 1.81 -4.38 -2.28
N ILE A 100 1.96 -5.11 -3.39
CA ILE A 100 1.73 -6.56 -3.45
C ILE A 100 2.71 -7.32 -2.56
N GLN A 101 3.99 -6.94 -2.55
CA GLN A 101 4.98 -7.56 -1.67
C GLN A 101 4.59 -7.38 -0.20
N ASN A 102 4.24 -6.17 0.22
CA ASN A 102 3.77 -5.89 1.58
C ASN A 102 2.51 -6.72 1.94
N LEU A 103 1.56 -6.87 1.00
CA LEU A 103 0.37 -7.70 1.21
C LEU A 103 0.69 -9.20 1.30
N ARG A 104 1.69 -9.68 0.55
CA ARG A 104 2.16 -11.07 0.64
C ARG A 104 2.81 -11.35 2.00
N GLU A 105 3.60 -10.42 2.52
CA GLU A 105 4.18 -10.52 3.87
C GLU A 105 3.10 -10.53 4.95
N LEU A 106 2.12 -9.62 4.87
CA LEU A 106 0.95 -9.61 5.75
C LEU A 106 0.16 -10.92 5.70
N ARG A 107 -0.02 -11.48 4.50
CA ARG A 107 -0.71 -12.77 4.32
C ARG A 107 0.08 -13.93 4.95
N LYS A 108 1.41 -13.95 4.84
CA LYS A 108 2.26 -14.93 5.52
C LYS A 108 2.18 -14.79 7.03
N ALA A 109 2.21 -13.56 7.56
CA ALA A 109 2.05 -13.29 8.99
C ALA A 109 0.68 -13.78 9.51
N MET A 110 -0.42 -13.51 8.78
CA MET A 110 -1.75 -14.02 9.12
C MET A 110 -1.83 -15.56 9.10
N ALA A 111 -1.14 -16.22 8.17
CA ALA A 111 -1.08 -17.67 8.11
C ALA A 111 -0.32 -18.27 9.32
N GLY A 112 0.75 -17.60 9.76
CA GLY A 112 1.51 -17.97 10.97
C GLY A 112 0.66 -17.85 12.24
N PHE A 113 -0.05 -16.74 12.42
CA PHE A 113 -0.95 -16.59 13.58
C PHE A 113 -2.07 -17.66 13.59
N ARG A 114 -2.62 -18.00 12.42
CA ARG A 114 -3.66 -19.05 12.33
C ARG A 114 -3.14 -20.42 12.72
N SER A 115 -1.89 -20.75 12.38
CA SER A 115 -1.28 -22.02 12.82
C SER A 115 -1.00 -22.05 14.31
N ASP A 116 -0.56 -20.93 14.89
CA ASP A 116 -0.29 -20.84 16.33
C ASP A 116 -1.56 -21.00 17.17
N PHE A 117 -2.68 -20.40 16.74
CA PHE A 117 -3.98 -20.62 17.38
C PHE A 117 -4.43 -22.08 17.32
N ARG A 118 -4.28 -22.74 16.18
CA ARG A 118 -4.64 -24.16 16.03
C ARG A 118 -3.78 -25.09 16.91
N ASN A 119 -2.54 -24.71 17.19
CA ASN A 119 -1.64 -25.46 18.05
C ASN A 119 -1.89 -25.20 19.56
N LEU A 120 -2.56 -24.09 19.91
CA LEU A 120 -2.93 -23.74 21.28
C LEU A 120 -4.28 -24.33 21.72
N ASP A 121 -5.16 -24.67 20.77
CA ASP A 121 -6.47 -25.29 21.00
C ASP A 121 -6.44 -26.84 21.03
N LEU A 122 -5.24 -27.45 21.09
CA LEU A 122 -4.98 -28.89 21.31
C LEU A 122 -4.23 -29.10 22.63
#